data_AF-A0A3N5QP30-F1
#
_entry.id   AF-A0A3N5QP30-F1
#
_cell.length_a   1.000
_cell.length_b   1.000
_cell.length_c   1.000
_cell.angle_alpha   90.00
_cell.angle_beta   90.00
_cell.angle_gamma   90.00
#
_symmetry.space_group_name_H-M   'P 1'
#
loop_
_entity.id
_entity.type
_entity.pdbx_description
1 polymer ?
#
loop_
_entity_poly.entity_id
_entity_poly.type
_entity_poly.pdbx_seq_one_letter_code
_entity_poly.pdbx_strand_id
1 'polypeptide(L)'
;MDLEQLDIQEAEQLENLFESSALRFNKLKHTYFKNFIKNNETYLDFLKIGSRHFSFQLPENIDEIFLKKENSPLFWLLESPILTVCEKSFNENSHGNRQSDRNEIKKNFTKWVIAAEQSQKKIFAALTVKEIKSSINFLTYIDSIYYSLILIFDESIRNPYKAIEELNKAQSSVDESFLTPEIKRDLNYLIQLYKGFAFLTLGNNEEAATELSYAMDSKESGITAKFYFAYLSATQKRDDFTKALIKEILNYDLDRLNYAIDCSSIVVMNFLLNNPVFPNIVNYYEFSPYTDYIQSELIESSLDSKKIVSTLQIRLNQLKKNEFDEYFTDESRQTIKFLNDLCEQHAHNQSIFLSMVSNNINNKFHNVLDEIQSKIKETLYQNYNHVMELYKK
;
A
#
# COMPACT_ATOMS: atom_id res chain seq x y z
N MET A 1 -23.74 -28.65 -40.33
CA MET A 1 -23.80 -27.81 -39.13
C MET A 1 -23.69 -26.39 -39.65
N ASP A 2 -24.78 -25.63 -39.53
CA ASP A 2 -24.82 -24.25 -39.97
C ASP A 2 -23.87 -23.41 -39.11
N LEU A 3 -23.12 -22.52 -39.74
CA LEU A 3 -22.14 -21.63 -39.08
C LEU A 3 -22.78 -20.84 -37.93
N GLU A 4 -24.06 -20.45 -38.06
CA GLU A 4 -24.82 -19.77 -37.00
C GLU A 4 -25.03 -20.64 -35.74
N GLN A 5 -25.16 -21.96 -35.88
CA GLN A 5 -25.31 -22.86 -34.73
C GLN A 5 -23.99 -23.09 -33.99
N LEU A 6 -22.86 -23.00 -34.70
CA LEU A 6 -21.52 -23.03 -34.12
C LEU A 6 -21.22 -21.72 -33.37
N ASP A 7 -21.54 -20.57 -33.95
CA ASP A 7 -21.32 -19.26 -33.31
C ASP A 7 -22.17 -19.09 -32.04
N ILE A 8 -23.42 -19.58 -32.03
CA ILE A 8 -24.29 -19.55 -30.84
C ILE A 8 -23.76 -20.51 -29.75
N GLN A 9 -23.30 -21.70 -30.12
CA GLN A 9 -22.70 -22.63 -29.15
C GLN A 9 -21.38 -22.11 -28.57
N GLU A 10 -20.54 -21.45 -29.38
CA GLU A 10 -19.31 -20.83 -28.89
C GLU A 10 -19.61 -19.65 -27.95
N ALA A 11 -20.62 -18.83 -28.25
CA ALA A 11 -21.06 -17.74 -27.39
C ALA A 11 -21.62 -18.25 -26.04
N GLU A 12 -22.49 -19.27 -26.06
CA GLU A 12 -23.02 -19.90 -24.83
C GLU A 12 -21.91 -20.57 -24.00
N GLN A 13 -20.91 -21.18 -24.65
CA GLN A 13 -19.76 -21.76 -23.94
C GLN A 13 -18.87 -20.69 -23.30
N LEU A 14 -18.65 -19.56 -23.99
CA LEU A 14 -17.89 -18.41 -23.45
C LEU A 14 -18.61 -17.77 -22.27
N GLU A 15 -19.94 -17.63 -22.33
CA GLU A 15 -20.77 -17.10 -21.24
C GLU A 15 -20.73 -18.01 -20.01
N ASN A 16 -20.87 -19.33 -20.19
CA ASN A 16 -20.74 -20.31 -19.10
C ASN A 16 -19.34 -20.34 -18.47
N LEU A 17 -18.28 -20.17 -19.26
CA LEU A 17 -16.90 -20.07 -18.76
C LEU A 17 -16.68 -18.79 -17.93
N PHE A 18 -17.26 -17.68 -18.37
CA PHE A 18 -17.21 -16.41 -17.67
C PHE A 18 -17.97 -16.48 -16.33
N GLU A 19 -19.16 -17.08 -16.30
CA GLU A 19 -19.92 -17.32 -15.07
C GLU A 19 -19.15 -18.25 -14.10
N SER A 20 -18.54 -19.32 -14.61
CA SER A 20 -17.70 -20.23 -13.82
C SER A 20 -16.48 -19.53 -13.21
N SER A 21 -15.82 -18.66 -13.98
CA SER A 21 -14.69 -17.83 -13.52
C SER A 21 -15.13 -16.84 -12.44
N ALA A 22 -16.26 -16.15 -12.67
CA ALA A 22 -16.86 -15.23 -11.71
C ALA A 22 -17.16 -15.88 -10.35
N LEU A 23 -17.77 -17.08 -10.38
CA LEU A 23 -18.11 -17.84 -9.19
C LEU A 23 -16.87 -18.25 -8.41
N ARG A 24 -15.82 -18.72 -9.09
CA ARG A 24 -14.53 -19.06 -8.47
C ARG A 24 -13.85 -17.85 -7.86
N PHE A 25 -13.83 -16.72 -8.56
CA PHE A 25 -13.25 -15.48 -8.07
C PHE A 25 -13.98 -14.95 -6.82
N ASN A 26 -15.32 -15.02 -6.82
CA ASN A 26 -16.11 -14.67 -5.63
C ASN A 26 -15.87 -15.64 -4.47
N LYS A 27 -15.68 -16.93 -4.74
CA LYS A 27 -15.31 -17.91 -3.72
C LYS A 27 -13.95 -17.57 -3.10
N LEU A 28 -12.92 -17.32 -3.91
CA LEU A 28 -11.60 -16.84 -3.46
C LEU A 28 -11.73 -15.62 -2.55
N LYS A 29 -12.48 -14.60 -3.01
CA LYS A 29 -12.78 -13.38 -2.27
C LYS A 29 -13.37 -13.68 -0.89
N HIS A 30 -14.39 -14.53 -0.81
CA HIS A 30 -15.04 -14.86 0.46
C HIS A 30 -14.20 -15.76 1.37
N THR A 31 -13.41 -16.67 0.80
CA THR A 31 -12.58 -17.60 1.56
C THR A 31 -11.39 -16.91 2.21
N TYR A 32 -10.70 -16.01 1.49
CA TYR A 32 -9.44 -15.44 1.97
C TYR A 32 -9.49 -13.94 2.28
N PHE A 33 -10.36 -13.18 1.59
CA PHE A 33 -10.29 -11.72 1.59
C PHE A 33 -11.49 -11.02 2.22
N LYS A 34 -12.47 -11.76 2.71
CA LYS A 34 -13.74 -11.23 3.26
C LYS A 34 -13.52 -10.08 4.26
N ASN A 35 -12.52 -10.20 5.13
CA ASN A 35 -12.26 -9.24 6.21
C ASN A 35 -11.50 -7.99 5.75
N PHE A 36 -10.96 -7.98 4.53
CA PHE A 36 -10.18 -6.86 3.97
C PHE A 36 -11.03 -5.91 3.11
N ILE A 37 -12.21 -6.34 2.70
CA ILE A 37 -13.09 -5.56 1.83
C ILE A 37 -13.85 -4.56 2.69
N LYS A 38 -13.32 -3.33 2.76
CA LYS A 38 -14.01 -2.18 3.33
C LYS A 38 -14.82 -1.51 2.22
N ASN A 39 -16.14 -1.58 2.31
CA ASN A 39 -17.03 -1.01 1.30
C ASN A 39 -17.06 0.53 1.33
N ASN A 40 -16.82 1.17 2.48
CA ASN A 40 -16.87 2.63 2.64
C ASN A 40 -15.75 3.09 3.59
N GLU A 41 -14.54 3.29 3.07
CA GLU A 41 -13.49 3.95 3.84
C GLU A 41 -13.87 5.43 4.02
N THR A 42 -14.11 5.85 5.26
CA THR A 42 -14.40 7.26 5.52
C THR A 42 -13.12 8.10 5.43
N TYR A 43 -13.26 9.39 5.17
CA TYR A 43 -12.14 10.35 5.27
C TYR A 43 -11.36 10.21 6.59
N LEU A 44 -12.08 10.06 7.71
CA LEU A 44 -11.45 9.92 9.03
C LEU A 44 -10.67 8.61 9.16
N ASP A 45 -11.12 7.53 8.52
CA ASP A 45 -10.40 6.27 8.50
C ASP A 45 -9.12 6.39 7.69
N PHE A 46 -9.19 7.02 6.51
CA PHE A 46 -8.04 7.26 5.65
C PHE A 46 -6.99 8.16 6.32
N LEU A 47 -7.40 9.24 7.00
CA LEU A 47 -6.50 10.08 7.79
C LEU A 47 -5.79 9.28 8.90
N LYS A 48 -6.53 8.45 9.64
CA LYS A 48 -5.95 7.62 10.71
C LYS A 48 -4.95 6.62 10.16
N ILE A 49 -5.24 6.02 9.00
CA ILE A 49 -4.33 5.09 8.33
C ILE A 49 -3.06 5.83 7.89
N GLY A 50 -3.21 7.00 7.25
CA GLY A 50 -2.06 7.76 6.77
C GLY A 50 -1.18 8.31 7.89
N SER A 51 -1.77 8.89 8.93
CA SER A 51 -1.03 9.38 10.10
C SER A 51 -0.24 8.26 10.79
N ARG A 52 -0.84 7.07 10.96
CA ARG A 52 -0.14 5.91 11.50
C ARG A 52 0.97 5.41 10.57
N HIS A 53 0.71 5.31 9.28
CA HIS A 53 1.70 4.88 8.29
C HIS A 53 2.98 5.74 8.37
N PHE A 54 2.85 7.06 8.25
CA PHE A 54 4.00 7.97 8.27
C PHE A 54 4.69 8.04 9.63
N SER A 55 4.01 7.68 10.74
CA SER A 55 4.65 7.59 12.05
C SER A 55 5.64 6.42 12.18
N PHE A 56 5.53 5.39 11.34
CA PHE A 56 6.42 4.23 11.39
C PHE A 56 7.76 4.43 10.69
N GLN A 57 7.90 5.48 9.87
CA GLN A 57 9.12 5.78 9.11
C GLN A 57 9.61 4.54 8.36
N LEU A 58 8.72 3.94 7.55
CA LEU A 58 9.05 2.71 6.84
C LEU A 58 10.19 2.95 5.83
N PRO A 59 11.01 1.93 5.55
CA PRO A 59 11.98 1.97 4.47
C PRO A 59 11.34 2.30 3.12
N GLU A 60 12.05 3.06 2.29
CA GLU A 60 11.54 3.59 1.01
C GLU A 60 10.92 2.52 0.10
N ASN A 61 11.47 1.30 0.09
CA ASN A 61 10.99 0.19 -0.73
C ASN A 61 9.58 -0.31 -0.33
N ILE A 62 9.11 0.03 0.88
CA ILE A 62 7.83 -0.39 1.45
C ILE A 62 7.00 0.78 2.03
N ASP A 63 7.41 2.01 1.75
CA ASP A 63 6.83 3.26 2.26
C ASP A 63 5.89 3.91 1.23
N GLU A 64 4.83 3.16 0.87
CA GLU A 64 3.69 3.73 0.16
C GLU A 64 2.36 3.22 0.75
N ILE A 65 1.48 4.19 1.01
CA ILE A 65 0.05 3.97 1.23
C ILE A 65 -0.60 3.72 -0.12
N PHE A 66 -1.23 2.56 -0.28
CA PHE A 66 -1.99 2.27 -1.48
C PHE A 66 -3.14 3.26 -1.68
N LEU A 67 -3.16 3.93 -2.82
CA LEU A 67 -4.21 4.89 -3.17
C LEU A 67 -5.21 4.24 -4.12
N LYS A 68 -6.39 3.90 -3.61
CA LYS A 68 -7.52 3.59 -4.50
C LYS A 68 -7.79 4.81 -5.37
N LYS A 69 -7.99 4.60 -6.67
CA LYS A 69 -8.23 5.63 -7.68
C LYS A 69 -9.25 6.65 -7.19
N GLU A 70 -10.38 6.21 -6.67
CA GLU A 70 -11.49 7.05 -6.19
C GLU A 70 -11.13 7.86 -4.93
N ASN A 71 -10.18 7.35 -4.13
CA ASN A 71 -9.71 7.96 -2.89
C ASN A 71 -8.48 8.85 -3.09
N SER A 72 -7.93 8.94 -4.30
CA SER A 72 -6.72 9.73 -4.60
C SER A 72 -6.76 11.18 -4.08
N PRO A 73 -7.89 11.91 -4.16
CA PRO A 73 -7.97 13.25 -3.58
C PRO A 73 -7.76 13.31 -2.06
N LEU A 74 -8.07 12.24 -1.32
CA LEU A 74 -7.88 12.18 0.14
C LEU A 74 -6.40 12.22 0.53
N PHE A 75 -5.49 11.76 -0.34
CA PHE A 75 -4.05 11.82 -0.09
C PHE A 75 -3.59 13.25 0.24
N TRP A 76 -4.12 14.25 -0.46
CA TRP A 76 -3.78 15.66 -0.30
C TRP A 76 -4.29 16.30 0.99
N LEU A 77 -5.01 15.54 1.82
CA LEU A 77 -5.44 15.94 3.15
C LEU A 77 -4.59 15.32 4.26
N LEU A 78 -3.64 14.44 3.92
CA LEU A 78 -2.76 13.79 4.89
C LEU A 78 -1.64 14.74 5.34
N GLU A 79 -1.15 14.48 6.56
CA GLU A 79 0.09 15.08 7.07
C GLU A 79 1.28 14.21 6.67
N SER A 80 1.54 14.11 5.36
CA SER A 80 2.70 13.37 4.85
C SER A 80 3.96 14.24 4.79
N PRO A 81 5.17 13.65 4.82
CA PRO A 81 6.42 14.39 4.69
C PRO A 81 6.47 15.26 3.42
N ILE A 82 6.06 14.69 2.28
CA ILE A 82 6.02 15.40 0.99
C ILE A 82 5.07 16.60 1.01
N LEU A 83 3.87 16.44 1.60
CA LEU A 83 2.89 17.52 1.68
C LEU A 83 3.35 18.63 2.63
N THR A 84 4.01 18.26 3.73
CA THR A 84 4.60 19.23 4.67
C THR A 84 5.69 20.08 3.98
N VAL A 85 6.54 19.46 3.16
CA VAL A 85 7.57 20.19 2.39
C VAL A 85 6.92 21.10 1.34
N CYS A 86 5.89 20.61 0.65
CA CYS A 86 5.15 21.43 -0.29
C CYS A 86 4.57 22.67 0.42
N GLU A 87 3.86 22.49 1.53
CA GLU A 87 3.26 23.60 2.30
C GLU A 87 4.30 24.63 2.76
N LYS A 88 5.47 24.18 3.24
CA LYS A 88 6.57 25.09 3.61
C LYS A 88 7.07 25.90 2.42
N SER A 89 7.38 25.21 1.32
CA SER A 89 7.80 25.86 0.06
C SER A 89 6.77 26.89 -0.41
N PHE A 90 5.47 26.61 -0.21
CA PHE A 90 4.41 27.56 -0.57
C PHE A 90 4.30 28.77 0.36
N ASN A 91 4.43 28.57 1.66
CA ASN A 91 4.37 29.65 2.64
C ASN A 91 5.55 30.62 2.47
N GLU A 92 6.76 30.11 2.25
CA GLU A 92 7.95 30.94 2.02
C GLU A 92 7.84 31.79 0.75
N ASN A 93 7.15 31.30 -0.28
CA ASN A 93 7.00 31.95 -1.58
C ASN A 93 5.67 32.72 -1.75
N SER A 94 4.86 32.88 -0.69
CA SER A 94 3.60 33.65 -0.73
C SER A 94 3.68 34.88 0.16
N HIS A 95 3.36 36.05 -0.41
CA HIS A 95 3.28 37.31 0.32
C HIS A 95 1.92 37.99 0.10
N GLY A 96 1.37 38.60 1.16
CA GLY A 96 0.14 39.40 1.12
C GLY A 96 -1.15 38.60 0.85
N ASN A 97 -2.09 39.18 0.10
CA ASN A 97 -3.41 38.62 -0.22
C ASN A 97 -3.38 37.23 -0.89
N ARG A 98 -2.23 36.80 -1.41
CA ARG A 98 -2.09 35.46 -2.01
C ARG A 98 -2.20 34.34 -0.99
N GLN A 99 -1.81 34.60 0.26
CA GLN A 99 -1.91 33.60 1.31
C GLN A 99 -3.38 33.36 1.70
N SER A 100 -4.23 34.40 1.69
CA SER A 100 -5.66 34.25 1.94
C SER A 100 -6.36 33.49 0.81
N ASP A 101 -6.06 33.82 -0.45
CA ASP A 101 -6.70 33.16 -1.60
C ASP A 101 -6.36 31.65 -1.65
N ARG A 102 -5.11 31.30 -1.34
CA ARG A 102 -4.68 29.88 -1.27
C ARG A 102 -5.31 29.12 -0.12
N ASN A 103 -5.42 29.75 1.05
CA ASN A 103 -6.12 29.15 2.18
C ASN A 103 -7.59 28.89 1.84
N GLU A 104 -8.20 29.74 1.02
CA GLU A 104 -9.57 29.55 0.52
C GLU A 104 -9.66 28.39 -0.48
N ILE A 105 -8.75 28.32 -1.47
CA ILE A 105 -8.65 27.19 -2.41
C ILE A 105 -8.51 25.87 -1.65
N LYS A 106 -7.54 25.77 -0.73
CA LYS A 106 -7.32 24.57 0.09
C LYS A 106 -8.55 24.21 0.90
N LYS A 107 -9.19 25.20 1.55
CA LYS A 107 -10.42 24.99 2.34
C LYS A 107 -11.56 24.46 1.48
N ASN A 108 -11.77 25.02 0.30
CA ASN A 108 -12.83 24.57 -0.60
C ASN A 108 -12.52 23.19 -1.20
N PHE A 109 -11.26 22.91 -1.55
CA PHE A 109 -10.81 21.59 -1.96
C PHE A 109 -11.05 20.55 -0.85
N THR A 110 -10.65 20.83 0.39
CA THR A 110 -10.91 19.93 1.53
C THR A 110 -12.40 19.66 1.69
N LYS A 111 -13.24 20.70 1.63
CA LYS A 111 -14.70 20.53 1.70
C LYS A 111 -15.26 19.70 0.56
N TRP A 112 -14.73 19.85 -0.65
CA TRP A 112 -15.11 19.04 -1.80
C TRP A 112 -14.78 17.56 -1.58
N VAL A 113 -13.56 17.25 -1.13
CA VAL A 113 -13.11 15.87 -0.90
C VAL A 113 -13.97 15.17 0.16
N ILE A 114 -14.31 15.85 1.27
CA ILE A 114 -15.01 15.23 2.41
C ILE A 114 -16.55 15.31 2.32
N ALA A 115 -17.11 16.06 1.37
CA ALA A 115 -18.56 16.20 1.25
C ALA A 115 -19.21 14.87 0.90
N ALA A 116 -20.26 14.48 1.64
CA ALA A 116 -21.02 13.26 1.36
C ALA A 116 -22.06 13.48 0.26
N GLU A 117 -22.68 14.66 0.21
CA GLU A 117 -23.73 14.99 -0.76
C GLU A 117 -23.17 15.50 -2.08
N GLN A 118 -23.68 14.96 -3.20
CA GLN A 118 -23.24 15.36 -4.54
C GLN A 118 -23.52 16.84 -4.87
N SER A 119 -24.61 17.38 -4.33
CA SER A 119 -24.95 18.81 -4.46
C SER A 119 -23.88 19.71 -3.83
N GLN A 120 -23.41 19.34 -2.63
CA GLN A 120 -22.35 20.06 -1.92
C GLN A 120 -21.01 19.90 -2.62
N LYS A 121 -20.67 18.68 -3.07
CA LYS A 121 -19.47 18.44 -3.89
C LYS A 121 -19.43 19.38 -5.09
N LYS A 122 -20.50 19.44 -5.88
CA LYS A 122 -20.60 20.34 -7.04
C LYS A 122 -20.36 21.80 -6.68
N ILE A 123 -20.90 22.27 -5.55
CA ILE A 123 -20.71 23.67 -5.09
C ILE A 123 -19.23 23.91 -4.77
N PHE A 124 -18.60 23.05 -3.96
CA PHE A 124 -17.20 23.24 -3.56
C PHE A 124 -16.23 23.06 -4.73
N ALA A 125 -16.52 22.15 -5.66
CA ALA A 125 -15.77 22.01 -6.91
C ALA A 125 -15.82 23.32 -7.73
N ALA A 126 -17.01 23.89 -7.92
CA ALA A 126 -17.18 25.13 -8.66
C ALA A 126 -16.48 26.32 -7.99
N LEU A 127 -16.55 26.43 -6.66
CA LEU A 127 -15.84 27.48 -5.90
C LEU A 127 -14.32 27.36 -6.06
N THR A 128 -13.78 26.16 -5.85
CA THR A 128 -12.33 25.90 -5.99
C THR A 128 -11.84 26.22 -7.40
N VAL A 129 -12.56 25.77 -8.43
CA VAL A 129 -12.21 26.05 -9.83
C VAL A 129 -12.30 27.54 -10.16
N LYS A 130 -13.30 28.25 -9.62
CA LYS A 130 -13.44 29.69 -9.82
C LYS A 130 -12.24 30.45 -9.24
N GLU A 131 -11.84 30.12 -8.02
CA GLU A 131 -10.71 30.75 -7.31
C GLU A 131 -9.37 30.52 -8.01
N ILE A 132 -9.14 29.29 -8.49
CA ILE A 132 -7.98 28.94 -9.32
C ILE A 132 -7.99 29.78 -10.61
N LYS A 133 -9.11 29.82 -11.33
CA LYS A 133 -9.22 30.57 -12.60
C LYS A 133 -9.06 32.08 -12.42
N SER A 134 -9.52 32.66 -11.32
CA SER A 134 -9.29 34.08 -11.03
C SER A 134 -7.82 34.43 -10.73
N SER A 135 -7.01 33.42 -10.42
CA SER A 135 -5.60 33.57 -10.00
C SER A 135 -4.60 33.13 -11.09
N ILE A 136 -5.01 33.18 -12.37
CA ILE A 136 -4.33 32.49 -13.48
C ILE A 136 -2.84 32.84 -13.66
N ASN A 137 -2.43 34.05 -13.28
CA ASN A 137 -1.05 34.53 -13.43
C ASN A 137 -0.10 34.05 -12.32
N PHE A 138 -0.62 33.38 -11.28
CA PHE A 138 0.15 33.00 -10.08
C PHE A 138 -0.17 31.57 -9.61
N LEU A 139 -0.64 30.73 -10.53
CA LEU A 139 -0.95 29.33 -10.25
C LEU A 139 0.31 28.57 -9.84
N THR A 140 0.18 27.81 -8.77
CA THR A 140 1.20 26.89 -8.32
C THR A 140 0.99 25.49 -8.89
N TYR A 141 2.02 24.64 -8.81
CA TYR A 141 1.85 23.23 -9.14
C TYR A 141 0.77 22.55 -8.28
N ILE A 142 0.56 22.94 -7.00
CA ILE A 142 -0.55 22.42 -6.18
C ILE A 142 -1.89 22.86 -6.74
N ASP A 143 -2.05 24.13 -7.10
CA ASP A 143 -3.32 24.63 -7.65
C ASP A 143 -3.69 23.85 -8.92
N SER A 144 -2.70 23.60 -9.79
CA SER A 144 -2.86 22.75 -10.97
C SER A 144 -3.21 21.30 -10.61
N ILE A 145 -2.61 20.71 -9.58
CA ILE A 145 -2.95 19.35 -9.14
C ILE A 145 -4.37 19.30 -8.57
N TYR A 146 -4.75 20.21 -7.68
CA TYR A 146 -6.12 20.30 -7.14
C TYR A 146 -7.14 20.47 -8.24
N TYR A 147 -6.86 21.34 -9.21
CA TYR A 147 -7.74 21.51 -10.36
C TYR A 147 -7.90 20.21 -11.14
N SER A 148 -6.78 19.53 -11.41
CA SER A 148 -6.76 18.28 -12.17
C SER A 148 -7.54 17.17 -11.48
N LEU A 149 -7.37 16.99 -10.16
CA LEU A 149 -8.09 15.99 -9.39
C LEU A 149 -9.61 16.25 -9.42
N ILE A 150 -10.04 17.50 -9.30
CA ILE A 150 -11.46 17.86 -9.44
C ILE A 150 -11.96 17.49 -10.85
N LEU A 151 -11.20 17.82 -11.89
CA LEU A 151 -11.58 17.50 -13.29
C LEU A 151 -11.58 16.00 -13.61
N ILE A 152 -10.81 15.18 -12.89
CA ILE A 152 -10.82 13.73 -13.04
C ILE A 152 -12.03 13.13 -12.31
N PHE A 153 -12.22 13.51 -11.04
CA PHE A 153 -13.08 12.77 -10.12
C PHE A 153 -14.48 13.38 -9.92
N ASP A 154 -14.67 14.70 -10.09
CA ASP A 154 -15.98 15.33 -9.93
C ASP A 154 -16.84 15.15 -11.19
N GLU A 155 -17.92 14.37 -11.08
CA GLU A 155 -18.83 14.07 -12.19
C GLU A 155 -19.47 15.31 -12.82
N SER A 156 -19.66 16.39 -12.08
CA SER A 156 -20.41 17.56 -12.56
C SER A 156 -19.62 18.43 -13.53
N ILE A 157 -18.29 18.38 -13.47
CA ILE A 157 -17.37 19.17 -14.30
C ILE A 157 -16.23 18.32 -14.88
N ARG A 158 -16.42 17.00 -14.91
CA ARG A 158 -15.42 16.02 -15.36
C ARG A 158 -14.88 16.39 -16.74
N ASN A 159 -13.57 16.58 -16.83
CA ASN A 159 -12.85 16.82 -18.09
C ASN A 159 -11.41 16.28 -17.98
N PRO A 160 -11.20 14.97 -18.21
CA PRO A 160 -9.90 14.34 -18.02
C PRO A 160 -8.83 14.84 -18.99
N TYR A 161 -9.19 15.22 -20.23
CA TYR A 161 -8.27 15.85 -21.17
C TYR A 161 -7.70 17.15 -20.62
N LYS A 162 -8.57 18.00 -20.07
CA LYS A 162 -8.14 19.24 -19.46
C LYS A 162 -7.32 19.00 -18.19
N ALA A 163 -7.65 17.96 -17.42
CA ALA A 163 -6.83 17.56 -16.27
C ALA A 163 -5.40 17.19 -16.68
N ILE A 164 -5.22 16.46 -17.78
CA ILE A 164 -3.89 16.11 -18.30
C ILE A 164 -3.08 17.36 -18.67
N GLU A 165 -3.70 18.34 -19.33
CA GLU A 165 -3.03 19.62 -19.63
C GLU A 165 -2.54 20.33 -18.37
N GLU A 166 -3.37 20.39 -17.32
CA GLU A 166 -3.02 21.03 -16.06
C GLU A 166 -1.97 20.22 -15.28
N LEU A 167 -1.98 18.88 -15.35
CA LEU A 167 -0.94 18.02 -14.81
C LEU A 167 0.41 18.20 -15.52
N ASN A 168 0.43 18.41 -16.84
CA ASN A 168 1.66 18.72 -17.58
C ASN A 168 2.26 20.07 -17.15
N LYS A 169 1.42 21.07 -16.90
CA LYS A 169 1.87 22.35 -16.32
C LYS A 169 2.40 22.19 -14.90
N ALA A 170 1.72 21.39 -14.08
CA ALA A 170 2.17 21.09 -12.72
C ALA A 170 3.56 20.43 -12.76
N GLN A 171 3.77 19.45 -13.63
CA GLN A 171 5.07 18.77 -13.78
C GLN A 171 6.18 19.76 -14.16
N SER A 172 5.96 20.59 -15.18
CA SER A 172 6.93 21.60 -15.60
C SER A 172 7.28 22.55 -14.44
N SER A 173 6.28 22.98 -13.67
CA SER A 173 6.47 23.85 -12.50
C SER A 173 7.22 23.14 -11.35
N VAL A 174 7.01 21.83 -11.15
CA VAL A 174 7.78 21.04 -10.17
C VAL A 174 9.23 20.93 -10.61
N ASP A 175 9.49 20.63 -11.88
CA ASP A 175 10.84 20.47 -12.42
C ASP A 175 11.66 21.76 -12.32
N GLU A 176 11.02 22.92 -12.53
CA GLU A 176 11.64 24.25 -12.41
C GLU A 176 11.79 24.77 -10.96
N SER A 177 11.16 24.11 -9.98
CA SER A 177 11.16 24.56 -8.58
C SER A 177 12.51 24.34 -7.86
N PHE A 178 12.68 24.98 -6.70
CA PHE A 178 13.84 24.78 -5.82
C PHE A 178 13.70 23.57 -4.86
N LEU A 179 12.74 22.67 -5.12
CA LEU A 179 12.56 21.46 -4.32
C LEU A 179 13.75 20.51 -4.47
N THR A 180 13.97 19.67 -3.45
CA THR A 180 15.04 18.65 -3.52
C THR A 180 14.71 17.58 -4.57
N PRO A 181 15.70 16.88 -5.14
CA PRO A 181 15.47 15.84 -6.15
C PRO A 181 14.50 14.76 -5.69
N GLU A 182 14.55 14.35 -4.42
CA GLU A 182 13.69 13.33 -3.84
C GLU A 182 12.22 13.78 -3.84
N ILE A 183 11.96 15.03 -3.45
CA ILE A 183 10.61 15.61 -3.45
C ILE A 183 10.08 15.79 -4.86
N LYS A 184 10.92 16.23 -5.80
CA LYS A 184 10.53 16.33 -7.22
C LYS A 184 10.16 14.97 -7.80
N ARG A 185 10.95 13.94 -7.50
CA ARG A 185 10.69 12.56 -7.92
C ARG A 185 9.33 12.07 -7.38
N ASP A 186 9.06 12.27 -6.09
CA ASP A 186 7.80 11.82 -5.49
C ASP A 186 6.58 12.63 -6.00
N LEU A 187 6.74 13.93 -6.27
CA LEU A 187 5.69 14.74 -6.89
C LEU A 187 5.43 14.31 -8.34
N ASN A 188 6.49 14.05 -9.11
CA ASN A 188 6.37 13.56 -10.48
C ASN A 188 5.74 12.16 -10.51
N TYR A 189 6.05 11.28 -9.56
CA TYR A 189 5.34 10.01 -9.36
C TYR A 189 3.81 10.23 -9.23
N LEU A 190 3.38 11.12 -8.33
CA LEU A 190 1.97 11.42 -8.12
C LEU A 190 1.31 12.04 -9.37
N ILE A 191 2.00 12.95 -10.05
CA ILE A 191 1.50 13.57 -11.28
C ILE A 191 1.29 12.52 -12.38
N GLN A 192 2.25 11.63 -12.59
CA GLN A 192 2.14 10.54 -13.58
C GLN A 192 1.04 9.55 -13.19
N LEU A 193 0.92 9.21 -11.91
CA LEU A 193 -0.18 8.40 -11.40
C LEU A 193 -1.55 9.03 -11.72
N TYR A 194 -1.71 10.33 -11.51
CA TYR A 194 -2.96 11.04 -11.81
C TYR A 194 -3.24 11.16 -13.31
N LYS A 195 -2.22 11.31 -14.17
CA LYS A 195 -2.41 11.21 -15.63
C LYS A 195 -2.89 9.82 -16.02
N GLY A 196 -2.30 8.77 -15.43
CA GLY A 196 -2.78 7.40 -15.58
C GLY A 196 -4.25 7.24 -15.21
N PHE A 197 -4.68 7.82 -14.09
CA PHE A 197 -6.10 7.84 -13.69
C PHE A 197 -7.01 8.65 -14.62
N ALA A 198 -6.52 9.75 -15.18
CA ALA A 198 -7.24 10.52 -16.18
C ALA A 198 -7.48 9.69 -17.46
N PHE A 199 -6.44 9.04 -17.99
CA PHE A 199 -6.55 8.17 -19.17
C PHE A 199 -7.43 6.93 -18.91
N LEU A 200 -7.33 6.30 -17.74
CA LEU A 200 -8.26 5.25 -17.33
C LEU A 200 -9.71 5.72 -17.33
N THR A 201 -9.96 6.97 -16.96
CA THR A 201 -11.31 7.56 -16.96
C THR A 201 -11.83 7.82 -18.37
N LEU A 202 -10.92 8.02 -19.33
CA LEU A 202 -11.24 8.12 -20.76
C LEU A 202 -11.41 6.75 -21.44
N GLY A 203 -11.11 5.65 -20.73
CA GLY A 203 -11.03 4.31 -21.33
C GLY A 203 -9.81 4.12 -22.23
N ASN A 204 -8.82 5.02 -22.16
CA ASN A 204 -7.64 4.96 -23.00
C ASN A 204 -6.52 4.16 -22.32
N ASN A 205 -6.54 2.85 -22.55
CA ASN A 205 -5.68 1.90 -21.83
C ASN A 205 -4.19 1.99 -22.21
N GLU A 206 -3.85 2.41 -23.43
CA GLU A 206 -2.46 2.47 -23.90
C GLU A 206 -1.69 3.64 -23.27
N GLU A 207 -2.28 4.83 -23.29
CA GLU A 207 -1.72 6.02 -22.65
C GLU A 207 -1.76 5.89 -21.14
N ALA A 208 -2.81 5.29 -20.57
CA ALA A 208 -2.84 4.97 -19.14
C ALA A 208 -1.68 4.05 -18.75
N ALA A 209 -1.41 3.00 -19.54
CA ALA A 209 -0.30 2.08 -19.30
C ALA A 209 1.04 2.81 -19.40
N THR A 210 1.19 3.71 -20.38
CA THR A 210 2.40 4.51 -20.57
C THR A 210 2.69 5.39 -19.34
N GLU A 211 1.69 6.15 -18.86
CA GLU A 211 1.88 7.03 -17.69
C GLU A 211 2.13 6.26 -16.40
N LEU A 212 1.46 5.10 -16.22
CA LEU A 212 1.69 4.24 -15.05
C LEU A 212 3.07 3.58 -15.08
N SER A 213 3.58 3.22 -16.26
CA SER A 213 4.95 2.75 -16.42
C SER A 213 5.95 3.82 -16.01
N TYR A 214 5.77 5.07 -16.47
CA TYR A 214 6.63 6.17 -16.04
C TYR A 214 6.56 6.43 -14.54
N ALA A 215 5.39 6.27 -13.92
CA ALA A 215 5.26 6.34 -12.46
C ALA A 215 6.09 5.23 -11.79
N MET A 216 5.98 3.98 -12.25
CA MET A 216 6.78 2.86 -11.72
C MET A 216 8.30 3.07 -11.86
N ASP A 217 8.75 3.63 -12.99
CA ASP A 217 10.17 3.93 -13.21
C ASP A 217 10.70 5.04 -12.30
N SER A 218 9.82 5.98 -11.92
CA SER A 218 10.19 7.09 -11.03
C SER A 218 10.30 6.69 -9.55
N LYS A 219 9.57 5.66 -9.13
CA LYS A 219 9.55 5.17 -7.75
C LYS A 219 9.36 3.65 -7.75
N GLU A 220 10.43 2.91 -7.48
CA GLU A 220 10.43 1.43 -7.49
C GLU A 220 9.40 0.84 -6.50
N SER A 221 9.20 1.51 -5.36
CA SER A 221 8.17 1.16 -4.37
C SER A 221 6.75 1.61 -4.72
N GLY A 222 6.55 2.13 -5.93
CA GLY A 222 5.33 2.65 -6.53
C GLY A 222 4.18 1.63 -6.62
N ILE A 223 3.72 1.10 -5.49
CA ILE A 223 2.80 -0.04 -5.44
C ILE A 223 1.43 0.31 -6.03
N THR A 224 0.99 1.57 -5.88
CA THR A 224 -0.25 2.03 -6.48
C THR A 224 -0.15 1.99 -8.01
N ALA A 225 0.93 2.55 -8.58
CA ALA A 225 1.15 2.51 -10.02
C ALA A 225 1.23 1.06 -10.53
N LYS A 226 1.98 0.21 -9.83
CA LYS A 226 2.13 -1.23 -10.13
C LYS A 226 0.79 -1.97 -10.13
N PHE A 227 -0.06 -1.69 -9.14
CA PHE A 227 -1.40 -2.28 -9.06
C PHE A 227 -2.27 -1.91 -10.26
N TYR A 228 -2.34 -0.62 -10.61
CA TYR A 228 -3.18 -0.18 -11.73
C TYR A 228 -2.59 -0.57 -13.09
N PHE A 229 -1.28 -0.74 -13.18
CA PHE A 229 -0.63 -1.29 -14.36
C PHE A 229 -0.91 -2.79 -14.52
N ALA A 230 -0.97 -3.55 -13.41
CA ALA A 230 -1.42 -4.94 -13.41
C ALA A 230 -2.88 -5.06 -13.86
N TYR A 231 -3.73 -4.16 -13.38
CA TYR A 231 -5.13 -4.06 -13.81
C TYR A 231 -5.24 -3.85 -15.33
N LEU A 232 -4.49 -2.88 -15.88
CA LEU A 232 -4.47 -2.65 -17.33
C LEU A 232 -3.95 -3.85 -18.12
N SER A 233 -2.90 -4.51 -17.60
CA SER A 233 -2.32 -5.71 -18.21
C SER A 233 -3.32 -6.86 -18.25
N ALA A 234 -4.13 -7.02 -17.18
CA ALA A 234 -5.23 -7.97 -17.12
C ALA A 234 -6.31 -7.65 -18.16
N THR A 235 -6.72 -6.38 -18.26
CA THR A 235 -7.68 -5.91 -19.28
C THR A 235 -7.18 -6.18 -20.70
N GLN A 236 -5.88 -6.05 -20.94
CA GLN A 236 -5.22 -6.31 -22.22
C GLN A 236 -4.84 -7.79 -22.43
N LYS A 237 -5.20 -8.68 -21.50
CA LYS A 237 -4.91 -10.13 -21.54
C LYS A 237 -3.42 -10.47 -21.72
N ARG A 238 -2.54 -9.70 -21.06
CA ARG A 238 -1.09 -9.95 -21.05
C ARG A 238 -0.71 -10.92 -19.92
N ASP A 239 -1.07 -12.19 -20.09
CA ASP A 239 -1.16 -13.15 -18.98
C ASP A 239 0.10 -13.31 -18.12
N ASP A 240 1.25 -13.62 -18.73
CA ASP A 240 2.50 -13.84 -17.99
C ASP A 240 2.93 -12.58 -17.24
N PHE A 241 2.72 -11.43 -17.87
CA PHE A 241 3.06 -10.14 -17.31
C PHE A 241 2.15 -9.76 -16.14
N THR A 242 0.84 -10.00 -16.29
CA THR A 242 -0.15 -9.81 -15.21
C THR A 242 0.18 -10.70 -14.01
N LYS A 243 0.50 -11.98 -14.24
CA LYS A 243 0.88 -12.91 -13.15
C LYS A 243 2.13 -12.42 -12.40
N ALA A 244 3.15 -11.95 -13.12
CA ALA A 244 4.35 -11.40 -12.50
C ALA A 244 4.03 -10.19 -11.60
N LEU A 245 3.22 -9.25 -12.09
CA LEU A 245 2.81 -8.08 -11.30
C LEU A 245 1.94 -8.45 -10.09
N ILE A 246 1.00 -9.39 -10.22
CA ILE A 246 0.21 -9.91 -9.10
C ILE A 246 1.13 -10.46 -8.00
N LYS A 247 2.16 -11.22 -8.39
CA LYS A 247 3.14 -11.76 -7.44
C LYS A 247 3.96 -10.66 -6.77
N GLU A 248 4.39 -9.65 -7.50
CA GLU A 248 5.10 -8.49 -6.92
C GLU A 248 4.24 -7.73 -5.91
N ILE A 249 2.94 -7.57 -6.18
CA ILE A 249 2.00 -6.93 -5.24
C ILE A 249 1.86 -7.76 -3.96
N LEU A 250 1.79 -9.09 -4.06
CA LEU A 250 1.81 -9.96 -2.89
C LEU A 250 3.12 -9.82 -2.11
N ASN A 251 4.26 -9.86 -2.80
CA ASN A 251 5.58 -9.75 -2.17
C ASN A 251 5.74 -8.42 -1.42
N TYR A 252 5.21 -7.32 -1.95
CA TYR A 252 5.19 -6.04 -1.25
C TYR A 252 4.49 -6.13 0.13
N ASP A 253 3.37 -6.86 0.21
CA ASP A 253 2.70 -7.10 1.50
C ASP A 253 3.54 -7.98 2.43
N LEU A 254 4.21 -9.01 1.89
CA LEU A 254 5.06 -9.92 2.67
C LEU A 254 6.33 -9.22 3.19
N ASP A 255 6.98 -8.39 2.36
CA ASP A 255 8.18 -7.65 2.73
C ASP A 255 7.90 -6.66 3.86
N ARG A 256 6.73 -6.01 3.81
CA ARG A 256 6.23 -5.18 4.91
C ARG A 256 6.09 -5.97 6.21
N LEU A 257 5.50 -7.15 6.15
CA LEU A 257 5.32 -7.99 7.34
C LEU A 257 6.65 -8.52 7.87
N ASN A 258 7.58 -8.87 6.97
CA ASN A 258 8.93 -9.27 7.34
C ASN A 258 9.69 -8.13 8.05
N TYR A 259 9.56 -6.89 7.57
CA TYR A 259 10.11 -5.73 8.27
C TYR A 259 9.57 -5.61 9.71
N ALA A 260 8.27 -5.84 9.91
CA ALA A 260 7.68 -5.82 11.26
C ALA A 260 8.24 -6.94 12.17
N ILE A 261 8.53 -8.12 11.61
CA ILE A 261 9.17 -9.23 12.31
C ILE A 261 10.61 -8.87 12.67
N ASP A 262 11.36 -8.30 11.73
CA ASP A 262 12.76 -7.94 11.90
C ASP A 262 12.93 -6.90 13.01
N CYS A 263 12.10 -5.85 13.00
CA CYS A 263 12.08 -4.83 14.04
C CYS A 263 11.35 -5.24 15.33
N SER A 264 10.83 -6.48 15.41
CA SER A 264 10.08 -7.01 16.56
C SER A 264 8.98 -6.07 17.04
N SER A 265 8.18 -5.52 16.11
CA SER A 265 7.16 -4.53 16.41
C SER A 265 5.76 -5.06 16.14
N ILE A 266 5.04 -5.40 17.21
CA ILE A 266 3.65 -5.85 17.12
C ILE A 266 2.72 -4.74 16.62
N VAL A 267 3.04 -3.48 16.92
CA VAL A 267 2.25 -2.33 16.47
C VAL A 267 2.33 -2.17 14.96
N VAL A 268 3.53 -2.29 14.38
CA VAL A 268 3.74 -2.24 12.93
C VAL A 268 3.11 -3.47 12.26
N MET A 269 3.32 -4.66 12.82
CA MET A 269 2.71 -5.91 12.34
C MET A 269 1.18 -5.80 12.24
N ASN A 270 0.53 -5.35 13.31
CA ASN A 270 -0.92 -5.15 13.34
C ASN A 270 -1.40 -4.14 12.31
N PHE A 271 -0.68 -3.04 12.14
CA PHE A 271 -1.03 -2.05 11.14
C PHE A 271 -0.98 -2.64 9.73
N LEU A 272 0.08 -3.34 9.38
CA LEU A 272 0.29 -3.91 8.06
C LEU A 272 -0.67 -5.05 7.74
N LEU A 273 -0.92 -5.94 8.72
CA LEU A 273 -1.93 -6.99 8.60
C LEU A 273 -3.35 -6.47 8.39
N ASN A 274 -3.64 -5.22 8.77
CA ASN A 274 -4.96 -4.60 8.56
C ASN A 274 -5.03 -3.72 7.31
N ASN A 275 -3.90 -3.41 6.68
CA ASN A 275 -3.81 -2.56 5.49
C ASN A 275 -2.93 -3.16 4.37
N PRO A 276 -3.14 -4.44 3.98
CA PRO A 276 -2.47 -5.04 2.83
C PRO A 276 -3.00 -4.47 1.50
N VAL A 277 -2.18 -4.49 0.46
CA VAL A 277 -2.55 -4.02 -0.89
C VAL A 277 -3.20 -5.14 -1.70
N PHE A 278 -2.65 -6.36 -1.61
CA PHE A 278 -3.03 -7.51 -2.41
C PHE A 278 -4.53 -7.83 -2.41
N PRO A 279 -5.28 -7.72 -1.30
CA PRO A 279 -6.71 -8.01 -1.31
C PRO A 279 -7.53 -7.07 -2.20
N ASN A 280 -6.97 -5.93 -2.66
CA ASN A 280 -7.69 -5.05 -3.57
C ASN A 280 -7.92 -5.67 -4.95
N ILE A 281 -7.16 -6.71 -5.36
CA ILE A 281 -7.34 -7.37 -6.66
C ILE A 281 -8.76 -7.94 -6.81
N VAL A 282 -9.39 -8.42 -5.72
CA VAL A 282 -10.73 -9.04 -5.77
C VAL A 282 -11.88 -8.03 -5.89
N ASN A 283 -11.55 -6.74 -6.04
CA ASN A 283 -12.51 -5.68 -6.36
C ASN A 283 -12.56 -5.38 -7.86
N TYR A 284 -11.66 -5.95 -8.67
CA TYR A 284 -11.60 -5.75 -10.11
C TYR A 284 -11.80 -7.09 -10.83
N TYR A 285 -12.89 -7.21 -11.58
CA TYR A 285 -13.29 -8.47 -12.22
C TYR A 285 -12.31 -8.92 -13.31
N GLU A 286 -11.55 -7.98 -13.85
CA GLU A 286 -10.49 -8.20 -14.84
C GLU A 286 -9.41 -9.15 -14.32
N PHE A 287 -9.26 -9.30 -13.00
CA PHE A 287 -8.38 -10.31 -12.41
C PHE A 287 -9.00 -11.71 -12.28
N SER A 288 -10.29 -11.89 -12.57
CA SER A 288 -10.97 -13.19 -12.43
C SER A 288 -10.32 -14.34 -13.22
N PRO A 289 -9.77 -14.15 -14.44
CA PRO A 289 -9.09 -15.24 -15.16
C PRO A 289 -7.86 -15.80 -14.42
N TYR A 290 -7.31 -15.03 -13.48
CA TYR A 290 -6.11 -15.40 -12.72
C TYR A 290 -6.45 -16.06 -11.37
N THR A 291 -7.72 -16.40 -11.12
CA THR A 291 -8.16 -17.00 -9.85
C THR A 291 -7.35 -18.23 -9.47
N ASP A 292 -7.15 -19.16 -10.41
CA ASP A 292 -6.45 -20.42 -10.13
C ASP A 292 -4.96 -20.17 -9.80
N TYR A 293 -4.33 -19.21 -10.50
CA TYR A 293 -2.96 -18.77 -10.19
C TYR A 293 -2.87 -18.17 -8.78
N ILE A 294 -3.78 -17.24 -8.44
CA ILE A 294 -3.81 -16.61 -7.11
C ILE A 294 -4.06 -17.65 -6.02
N GLN A 295 -5.05 -18.51 -6.20
CA GLN A 295 -5.43 -19.47 -5.18
C GLN A 295 -4.36 -20.53 -4.97
N SER A 296 -3.99 -21.26 -6.04
CA SER A 296 -3.19 -22.45 -5.90
C SER A 296 -1.69 -22.14 -5.86
N GLU A 297 -1.21 -21.24 -6.74
CA GLU A 297 0.22 -20.98 -6.85
C GLU A 297 0.72 -19.97 -5.82
N LEU A 298 -0.08 -18.96 -5.46
CA LEU A 298 0.34 -17.94 -4.50
C LEU A 298 -0.11 -18.23 -3.06
N ILE A 299 -1.38 -18.62 -2.88
CA ILE A 299 -1.93 -18.81 -1.53
C ILE A 299 -1.67 -20.22 -1.03
N GLU A 300 -2.28 -21.24 -1.61
CA GLU A 300 -2.28 -22.61 -1.05
C GLU A 300 -0.87 -23.21 -0.93
N SER A 301 0.02 -22.92 -1.88
CA SER A 301 1.44 -23.31 -1.84
C SER A 301 2.18 -22.79 -0.60
N SER A 302 1.72 -21.69 0.00
CA SER A 302 2.34 -21.06 1.17
C SER A 302 1.73 -21.49 2.52
N LEU A 303 0.58 -22.19 2.50
CA LEU A 303 -0.24 -22.44 3.70
C LEU A 303 0.13 -23.69 4.51
N ASP A 304 1.06 -24.54 4.05
CA ASP A 304 1.54 -25.72 4.80
C ASP A 304 2.16 -25.36 6.18
N SER A 305 2.42 -24.08 6.38
CA SER A 305 3.08 -23.46 7.52
C SER A 305 2.14 -23.11 8.70
N LYS A 306 0.83 -23.33 8.58
CA LYS A 306 -0.21 -23.05 9.62
C LYS A 306 0.05 -23.67 11.01
N LYS A 307 0.92 -24.68 11.13
CA LYS A 307 1.28 -25.29 12.43
C LYS A 307 2.29 -24.48 13.24
N ILE A 308 2.96 -23.49 12.65
CA ILE A 308 4.10 -22.83 13.29
C ILE A 308 3.66 -21.90 14.43
N VAL A 309 2.63 -21.08 14.22
CA VAL A 309 2.17 -20.10 15.23
C VAL A 309 1.55 -20.79 16.45
N SER A 310 0.78 -21.85 16.25
CA SER A 310 0.17 -22.60 17.35
C SER A 310 1.19 -23.37 18.19
N THR A 311 2.26 -23.88 17.57
CA THR A 311 3.37 -24.52 18.28
C THR A 311 4.35 -23.52 18.88
N LEU A 312 4.39 -22.27 18.40
CA LEU A 312 5.27 -21.22 18.91
C LEU A 312 4.93 -20.86 20.37
N GLN A 313 3.64 -20.74 20.72
CA GLN A 313 3.23 -20.46 22.09
C GLN A 313 3.73 -21.52 23.08
N ILE A 314 3.66 -22.80 22.70
CA ILE A 314 4.15 -23.92 23.51
C ILE A 314 5.66 -23.79 23.72
N ARG A 315 6.41 -23.49 22.65
CA ARG A 315 7.87 -23.34 22.68
C ARG A 315 8.30 -22.11 23.50
N LEU A 316 7.61 -20.99 23.39
CA LEU A 316 7.85 -19.80 24.22
C LEU A 316 7.59 -20.09 25.71
N ASN A 317 6.53 -20.82 26.03
CA ASN A 317 6.24 -21.23 27.40
C ASN A 317 7.29 -22.19 27.97
N GLN A 318 7.85 -23.08 27.14
CA GLN A 318 8.96 -23.95 27.54
C GLN A 318 10.23 -23.13 27.79
N LEU A 319 10.53 -22.15 26.94
CA LEU A 319 11.69 -21.27 27.11
C LEU A 319 11.61 -20.52 28.45
N LYS A 320 10.45 -19.96 28.79
CA LYS A 320 10.20 -19.29 30.09
C LYS A 320 10.39 -20.21 31.30
N LYS A 321 10.06 -21.50 31.18
CA LYS A 321 10.20 -22.47 32.28
C LYS A 321 11.64 -22.90 32.56
N ASN A 322 12.54 -22.75 31.60
CA ASN A 322 13.93 -23.17 31.75
C ASN A 322 14.81 -22.12 32.46
N GLU A 323 14.23 -21.01 32.94
CA GLU A 323 14.88 -19.99 33.78
C GLU A 323 16.19 -19.40 33.18
N PHE A 324 16.26 -19.26 31.85
CA PHE A 324 17.42 -18.68 31.15
C PHE A 324 17.49 -17.14 31.20
N ASP A 325 16.74 -16.48 32.09
CA ASP A 325 16.57 -15.03 32.12
C ASP A 325 17.89 -14.25 32.24
N GLU A 326 18.91 -14.87 32.86
CA GLU A 326 20.26 -14.31 33.02
C GLU A 326 21.06 -14.25 31.70
N TYR A 327 20.70 -15.06 30.70
CA TYR A 327 21.36 -15.11 29.40
C TYR A 327 20.64 -14.26 28.34
N PHE A 328 19.52 -13.63 28.69
CA PHE A 328 18.78 -12.80 27.74
C PHE A 328 19.40 -11.42 27.60
N THR A 329 19.67 -11.02 26.36
CA THR A 329 19.94 -9.63 26.01
C THR A 329 18.63 -8.82 25.95
N ASP A 330 18.73 -7.51 25.89
CA ASP A 330 17.57 -6.64 25.68
C ASP A 330 16.87 -6.93 24.34
N GLU A 331 17.63 -7.26 23.30
CA GLU A 331 17.11 -7.64 21.98
C GLU A 331 16.33 -8.98 22.03
N SER A 332 16.90 -9.99 22.68
CA SER A 332 16.22 -11.26 22.94
C SER A 332 14.92 -11.05 23.73
N ARG A 333 14.93 -10.21 24.77
CA ARG A 333 13.72 -9.87 25.56
C ARG A 333 12.66 -9.19 24.72
N GLN A 334 13.04 -8.22 23.89
CA GLN A 334 12.13 -7.53 22.98
C GLN A 334 11.52 -8.51 21.98
N THR A 335 12.33 -9.40 21.40
CA THR A 335 11.89 -10.42 20.45
C THR A 335 10.93 -11.42 21.10
N ILE A 336 11.26 -11.93 22.29
CA ILE A 336 10.38 -12.83 23.05
C ILE A 336 9.05 -12.14 23.36
N LYS A 337 9.07 -10.87 23.78
CA LYS A 337 7.85 -10.09 24.02
C LYS A 337 7.00 -9.98 22.75
N PHE A 338 7.60 -9.57 21.64
CA PHE A 338 6.95 -9.49 20.34
C PHE A 338 6.28 -10.81 19.93
N LEU A 339 7.00 -11.94 20.05
CA LEU A 339 6.48 -13.25 19.69
C LEU A 339 5.32 -13.69 20.60
N ASN A 340 5.37 -13.37 21.90
CA ASN A 340 4.24 -13.61 22.82
C ASN A 340 3.03 -12.75 22.43
N ASP A 341 3.22 -11.44 22.23
CA ASP A 341 2.14 -10.51 21.85
C ASP A 341 1.49 -10.94 20.52
N LEU A 342 2.29 -11.43 19.57
CA LEU A 342 1.83 -11.98 18.30
C LEU A 342 0.95 -13.22 18.51
N CYS A 343 1.41 -14.18 19.32
CA CYS A 343 0.62 -15.36 19.63
C CYS A 343 -0.68 -15.01 20.36
N GLU A 344 -0.64 -14.09 21.34
CA GLU A 344 -1.83 -13.67 22.09
C GLU A 344 -2.87 -12.98 21.20
N GLN A 345 -2.44 -12.06 20.35
CA GLN A 345 -3.33 -11.26 19.51
C GLN A 345 -3.81 -12.02 18.25
N HIS A 346 -3.03 -13.00 17.78
CA HIS A 346 -3.28 -13.69 16.51
C HIS A 346 -3.45 -15.21 16.59
N ALA A 347 -3.52 -15.83 17.78
CA ALA A 347 -3.73 -17.28 17.92
C ALA A 347 -4.95 -17.81 17.14
N HIS A 348 -6.00 -16.99 17.00
CA HIS A 348 -7.22 -17.32 16.26
C HIS A 348 -7.34 -16.59 14.91
N ASN A 349 -6.33 -15.80 14.54
CA ASN A 349 -6.38 -15.01 13.33
C ASN A 349 -6.18 -15.92 12.10
N GLN A 350 -7.18 -15.93 11.22
CA GLN A 350 -7.18 -16.70 9.97
C GLN A 350 -6.56 -15.95 8.79
N SER A 351 -5.85 -14.84 9.05
CA SER A 351 -5.16 -14.07 8.01
C SER A 351 -4.19 -14.96 7.25
N ILE A 352 -4.38 -15.02 5.92
CA ILE A 352 -3.48 -15.76 5.04
C ILE A 352 -2.06 -15.21 5.11
N PHE A 353 -1.91 -13.90 5.30
CA PHE A 353 -0.62 -13.23 5.30
C PHE A 353 0.24 -13.67 6.49
N LEU A 354 -0.37 -13.90 7.66
CA LEU A 354 0.35 -14.42 8.81
C LEU A 354 0.84 -15.85 8.58
N SER A 355 0.08 -16.65 7.83
CA SER A 355 0.51 -18.00 7.44
C SER A 355 1.71 -17.90 6.49
N MET A 356 1.65 -17.00 5.50
CA MET A 356 2.71 -16.80 4.51
C MET A 356 4.06 -16.39 5.13
N VAL A 357 4.07 -15.61 6.22
CA VAL A 357 5.31 -15.17 6.91
C VAL A 357 5.67 -16.02 8.14
N SER A 358 4.98 -17.14 8.37
CA SER A 358 5.18 -17.94 9.57
C SER A 358 6.58 -18.57 9.67
N ASN A 359 7.22 -18.88 8.55
CA ASN A 359 8.62 -19.32 8.54
C ASN A 359 9.57 -18.22 9.07
N ASN A 360 9.36 -16.96 8.69
CA ASN A 360 10.14 -15.83 9.18
C ASN A 360 9.94 -15.64 10.69
N ILE A 361 8.70 -15.79 11.18
CA ILE A 361 8.39 -15.79 12.62
C ILE A 361 9.13 -16.93 13.33
N ASN A 362 9.15 -18.13 12.75
CA ASN A 362 9.86 -19.28 13.31
C ASN A 362 11.38 -19.04 13.37
N ASN A 363 11.96 -18.50 12.31
CA ASN A 363 13.37 -18.16 12.25
C ASN A 363 13.72 -17.12 13.31
N LYS A 364 12.86 -16.12 13.51
CA LYS A 364 13.04 -15.13 14.58
C LYS A 364 13.10 -15.77 15.97
N PHE A 365 12.30 -16.80 16.23
CA PHE A 365 12.40 -17.59 17.46
C PHE A 365 13.70 -18.39 17.56
N HIS A 366 14.17 -18.98 16.45
CA HIS A 366 15.43 -19.75 16.45
C HIS A 366 16.64 -18.85 16.70
N ASN A 367 16.64 -17.64 16.14
CA ASN A 367 17.69 -16.65 16.39
C ASN A 367 17.82 -16.32 17.90
N VAL A 368 16.70 -16.22 18.63
CA VAL A 368 16.72 -16.05 20.09
C VAL A 368 17.38 -17.24 20.78
N LEU A 369 17.07 -18.48 20.36
CA LEU A 369 17.70 -19.67 20.94
C LEU A 369 19.21 -19.72 20.67
N ASP A 370 19.63 -19.36 19.45
CA ASP A 370 21.04 -19.30 19.07
C ASP A 370 21.80 -18.23 19.86
N GLU A 371 21.16 -17.07 20.11
CA GLU A 371 21.71 -16.00 20.93
C GLU A 371 21.90 -16.45 22.38
N ILE A 372 20.89 -17.06 22.99
CA ILE A 372 20.95 -17.63 24.34
C ILE A 372 22.07 -18.68 24.43
N GLN A 373 22.13 -19.59 23.45
CA GLN A 373 23.15 -20.63 23.43
C GLN A 373 24.56 -20.03 23.32
N SER A 374 24.74 -18.99 22.50
CA SER A 374 26.00 -18.27 22.37
C SER A 374 26.41 -17.63 23.71
N LYS A 375 25.45 -16.98 24.40
CA LYS A 375 25.71 -16.35 25.70
C LYS A 375 26.07 -17.34 26.80
N ILE A 376 25.39 -18.49 26.85
CA ILE A 376 25.74 -19.58 27.78
C ILE A 376 27.19 -20.04 27.54
N LYS A 377 27.57 -20.27 26.28
CA LYS A 377 28.94 -20.69 25.93
C LYS A 377 29.97 -19.64 26.35
N GLU A 378 29.69 -18.37 26.11
CA GLU A 378 30.56 -17.26 26.50
C GLU A 378 30.75 -17.21 28.02
N THR A 379 29.68 -17.27 28.80
CA THR A 379 29.72 -17.25 30.27
C THR A 379 30.49 -18.45 30.84
N LEU A 380 30.25 -19.66 30.30
CA LEU A 380 30.99 -20.85 30.71
C LEU A 380 32.48 -20.75 30.40
N TYR A 381 32.83 -20.18 29.23
CA TYR A 381 34.23 -19.98 28.84
C TYR A 381 34.93 -18.92 29.71
N GLN A 382 34.25 -17.83 30.04
CA GLN A 382 34.75 -16.80 30.97
C GLN A 382 34.99 -17.39 32.36
N ASN A 383 34.05 -18.18 32.88
CA ASN A 383 34.20 -18.85 34.17
C ASN A 383 35.38 -19.84 34.17
N TYR A 384 35.55 -20.63 33.12
CA TYR A 384 36.70 -21.52 32.96
C TYR A 384 38.02 -20.74 33.02
N ASN A 385 38.14 -19.66 32.24
CA ASN A 385 39.35 -18.85 32.21
C ASN A 385 39.65 -18.22 33.58
N HIS A 386 38.63 -17.70 34.26
CA HIS A 386 38.78 -17.15 35.60
C HIS A 386 39.31 -18.18 36.60
N VAL A 387 38.76 -19.40 36.58
CA VAL A 387 39.23 -20.51 37.44
C VAL A 387 40.67 -20.87 37.11
N MET A 388 41.03 -20.97 35.83
CA MET A 388 42.39 -21.30 35.41
C MET A 388 43.42 -20.23 35.78
N GLU A 389 43.03 -18.95 35.80
CA GLU A 389 43.89 -17.85 36.26
C GLU A 389 44.21 -17.95 37.75
N LEU A 390 43.30 -18.47 38.58
CA LEU A 390 43.54 -18.66 40.02
C LEU A 390 44.68 -19.66 40.29
N TYR A 391 44.95 -20.59 39.37
CA TYR A 391 46.04 -21.57 39.46
C TYR A 391 47.34 -21.12 38.77
N LYS A 392 47.36 -19.94 38.14
CA LYS A 392 48.57 -19.33 37.55
C LYS A 392 49.30 -18.38 38.50
N LYS A 393 48.70 -18.07 39.65
CA LYS A 393 49.35 -17.40 40.79
C LYS A 393 49.92 -18.45 41.73
#